data_AF-A0A7X8Q005-F1
#
_entry.id   AF-A0A7X8Q005-F1
#
_cell.length_a   1.000
_cell.length_b   1.000
_cell.length_c   1.000
_cell.angle_alpha   90.00
_cell.angle_beta   90.00
_cell.angle_gamma   90.00
#
_symmetry.space_group_name_H-M   'P 1'
#
loop_
_entity.id
_entity.type
_entity.pdbx_description
1 polymer ?
#
loop_
_entity_poly.entity_id
_entity_poly.type
_entity_poly.pdbx_seq_one_letter_code
_entity_poly.pdbx_strand_id
1 'polypeptide(L)'
;MKDLSVTKAEWESSRIDSVLDVENLEPDNMEHYVRDFLLPNLQQSYNHVKEYISNNTKRNIYTVKKQLADLIENQDVVRISTSEENESSNISRFGASYLIHESLNDIYLFSSVMKSKVMPSESNTRTLFTLGKLSRDICTLQKEIKDSIEQQARNCCLKV
;
A
#
# COMPACT_ATOMS: atom_id res chain seq x y z
N MET A 1 24.50 16.58 -9.77
CA MET A 1 23.04 16.76 -9.91
C MET A 1 22.55 15.68 -10.84
N LYS A 2 21.74 14.72 -10.37
CA LYS A 2 21.07 13.76 -11.26
C LYS A 2 19.81 14.42 -11.81
N ASP A 3 19.62 14.33 -13.12
CA ASP A 3 18.46 14.86 -13.83
C ASP A 3 17.16 14.40 -13.15
N LEU A 4 16.39 15.38 -12.68
CA LEU A 4 15.05 15.19 -12.12
C LEU A 4 13.95 15.44 -13.16
N SER A 5 14.28 15.44 -14.45
CA SER A 5 13.29 15.52 -15.52
C SER A 5 12.85 14.13 -15.94
N VAL A 6 12.22 13.38 -15.04
CA VAL A 6 11.36 12.28 -15.48
C VAL A 6 10.19 12.94 -16.20
N THR A 7 10.10 12.71 -17.49
CA THR A 7 9.01 13.24 -18.30
C THR A 7 7.70 12.59 -17.88
N LYS A 8 6.58 13.31 -18.04
CA LYS A 8 5.24 12.75 -17.79
C LYS A 8 5.03 11.40 -18.50
N ALA A 9 5.58 11.26 -19.70
CA ALA A 9 5.52 10.03 -20.50
C ALA A 9 6.28 8.86 -19.86
N GLU A 10 7.50 9.09 -19.34
CA GLU A 10 8.28 8.05 -18.66
C GLU A 10 7.60 7.61 -17.36
N TRP A 11 6.98 8.56 -16.66
CA TRP A 11 6.23 8.26 -15.43
C TRP A 11 4.94 7.48 -15.70
N GLU A 12 4.20 7.85 -16.74
CA GLU A 12 3.01 7.11 -17.19
C GLU A 12 3.38 5.71 -17.71
N SER A 13 4.49 5.57 -18.44
CA SER A 13 5.01 4.27 -18.89
C SER A 13 5.32 3.37 -17.69
N SER A 14 6.06 3.86 -16.70
CA SER A 14 6.42 3.07 -15.52
C SER A 14 5.20 2.60 -14.72
N ARG A 15 4.12 3.39 -14.69
CA ARG A 15 2.86 2.98 -14.05
C ARG A 15 2.12 1.92 -14.84
N ILE A 16 2.09 2.03 -16.17
CA ILE A 16 1.48 1.02 -17.04
C ILE A 16 2.26 -0.30 -16.93
N ASP A 17 3.58 -0.25 -16.92
CA ASP A 17 4.44 -1.42 -16.76
C ASP A 17 4.15 -2.13 -15.43
N SER A 18 4.04 -1.39 -14.31
CA SER A 18 3.66 -1.95 -13.01
C SER A 18 2.28 -2.62 -13.00
N VAL A 19 1.28 -2.02 -13.68
CA VAL A 19 -0.05 -2.63 -13.81
C VAL A 19 0.03 -3.94 -14.58
N LEU A 20 0.75 -3.95 -15.71
CA LEU A 20 0.95 -5.14 -16.53
C LEU A 20 1.69 -6.24 -15.76
N ASP A 21 2.69 -5.88 -14.93
CA ASP A 21 3.41 -6.84 -14.09
C ASP A 21 2.46 -7.54 -13.11
N VAL A 22 1.55 -6.80 -12.47
CA VAL A 22 0.52 -7.38 -11.58
C VAL A 22 -0.48 -8.22 -12.37
N GLU A 23 -0.94 -7.75 -13.52
CA GLU A 23 -1.87 -8.49 -14.38
C GLU A 23 -1.28 -9.80 -14.92
N ASN A 24 0.03 -9.87 -15.12
CA ASN A 24 0.74 -11.09 -15.54
C ASN A 24 1.27 -11.93 -14.37
N LEU A 25 1.13 -11.46 -13.12
CA LEU A 25 1.58 -12.19 -11.94
C LEU A 25 0.76 -13.48 -11.75
N GLU A 26 1.46 -14.61 -11.66
CA GLU A 26 0.83 -15.91 -11.38
C GLU A 26 0.62 -16.14 -9.87
N PRO A 27 -0.43 -16.89 -9.46
CA PRO A 27 -0.71 -17.15 -8.04
C PRO A 27 0.48 -17.74 -7.25
N ASP A 28 1.31 -18.57 -7.89
CA ASP A 28 2.48 -19.19 -7.25
C ASP A 28 3.57 -18.15 -6.88
N ASN A 29 3.57 -17.00 -7.55
CA ASN A 29 4.51 -15.90 -7.29
C ASN A 29 3.95 -14.85 -6.32
N MET A 30 2.72 -15.06 -5.83
CA MET A 30 2.02 -14.13 -4.93
C MET A 30 2.81 -13.83 -3.66
N GLU A 31 3.35 -14.87 -3.01
CA GLU A 31 4.13 -14.74 -1.79
C GLU A 31 5.34 -13.81 -1.99
N HIS A 32 6.10 -14.05 -3.06
CA HIS A 32 7.29 -13.27 -3.42
C HIS A 32 6.92 -11.80 -3.66
N TYR A 33 5.86 -11.56 -4.45
CA TYR A 33 5.41 -10.22 -4.74
C TYR A 33 4.97 -9.46 -3.49
N VAL A 34 4.25 -10.12 -2.57
CA VAL A 34 3.84 -9.51 -1.31
C VAL A 34 5.04 -9.17 -0.44
N ARG A 35 5.97 -10.12 -0.28
CA ARG A 35 7.14 -10.00 0.60
C ARG A 35 8.14 -8.96 0.09
N ASP A 36 8.44 -8.99 -1.20
CA ASP A 36 9.56 -8.25 -1.76
C ASP A 36 9.14 -6.86 -2.30
N PHE A 37 7.83 -6.65 -2.55
CA PHE A 37 7.32 -5.39 -3.11
C PHE A 37 6.24 -4.73 -2.23
N LEU A 38 5.09 -5.39 -2.00
CA LEU A 38 3.94 -4.72 -1.38
C LEU A 38 4.19 -4.34 0.09
N LEU A 39 4.72 -5.27 0.91
CA LEU A 39 5.00 -5.00 2.31
C LEU A 39 6.07 -3.91 2.50
N PRO A 40 7.24 -3.96 1.82
CA PRO A 40 8.24 -2.90 1.89
C PRO A 40 7.70 -1.53 1.46
N ASN A 41 6.97 -1.46 0.33
CA ASN A 41 6.43 -0.19 -0.17
C ASN A 41 5.38 0.40 0.77
N LEU A 42 4.53 -0.44 1.38
CA LEU A 42 3.56 0.00 2.38
C LEU A 42 4.26 0.47 3.66
N GLN A 43 5.34 -0.19 4.08
CA GLN A 43 6.12 0.25 5.23
C GLN A 43 6.79 1.60 4.98
N GLN A 44 7.42 1.77 3.82
CA GLN A 44 8.11 3.01 3.45
C GLN A 44 7.12 4.19 3.35
N SER A 45 6.04 4.02 2.60
CA SER A 45 5.00 5.05 2.48
C SER A 45 4.33 5.38 3.82
N TYR A 46 4.13 4.38 4.69
CA TYR A 46 3.67 4.59 6.06
C TYR A 46 4.65 5.45 6.87
N ASN A 47 5.96 5.21 6.76
CA ASN A 47 6.97 5.98 7.47
C ASN A 47 6.92 7.47 7.12
N HIS A 48 6.60 7.81 5.87
CA HIS A 48 6.44 9.21 5.44
C HIS A 48 5.17 9.87 6.00
N VAL A 49 4.07 9.12 6.13
CA VAL A 49 2.75 9.69 6.46
C VAL A 49 2.37 9.58 7.95
N LYS A 50 3.04 8.71 8.73
CA LYS A 50 2.65 8.36 10.11
C LYS A 50 2.51 9.56 11.06
N GLU A 51 3.23 10.65 10.83
CA GLU A 51 3.13 11.85 11.68
C GLU A 51 1.89 12.70 11.37
N TYR A 52 1.27 12.49 10.22
CA TYR A 52 0.15 13.30 9.72
C TYR A 52 -1.21 12.61 9.83
N ILE A 53 -1.25 11.33 10.21
CA ILE A 53 -2.48 10.53 10.28
C ILE A 53 -2.86 10.17 11.72
N SER A 54 -4.16 9.92 11.92
CA SER A 54 -4.71 9.55 13.22
C SER A 54 -4.21 8.19 13.70
N ASN A 55 -4.25 7.96 15.02
CA ASN A 55 -3.95 6.64 15.60
C ASN A 55 -4.86 5.52 15.08
N ASN A 56 -6.11 5.84 14.71
CA ASN A 56 -7.03 4.87 14.11
C ASN A 56 -6.54 4.44 12.72
N THR A 57 -6.17 5.43 11.89
CA THR A 57 -5.60 5.20 10.55
C THR A 57 -4.31 4.39 10.63
N LYS A 58 -3.44 4.64 11.62
CA LYS A 58 -2.23 3.83 11.86
C LYS A 58 -2.56 2.36 12.13
N ARG A 59 -3.56 2.09 12.98
CA ARG A 59 -4.03 0.72 13.29
C ARG A 59 -4.63 0.04 12.06
N ASN A 60 -5.34 0.79 11.22
CA ASN A 60 -5.90 0.28 9.97
C ASN A 60 -4.78 -0.10 8.97
N ILE A 61 -3.74 0.73 8.82
CA ILE A 61 -2.56 0.40 8.01
C ILE A 61 -1.86 -0.86 8.54
N TYR A 62 -1.69 -0.98 9.86
CA TYR A 62 -1.13 -2.19 10.46
C TYR A 62 -1.97 -3.44 10.17
N THR A 63 -3.30 -3.28 10.16
CA THR A 63 -4.22 -4.37 9.80
C THR A 63 -4.02 -4.82 8.36
N VAL A 64 -3.82 -3.89 7.42
CA VAL A 64 -3.47 -4.21 6.02
C VAL A 64 -2.12 -4.93 5.94
N LYS A 65 -1.09 -4.47 6.65
CA LYS A 65 0.22 -5.15 6.72
C LYS A 65 0.09 -6.59 7.21
N LYS A 66 -0.72 -6.82 8.25
CA LYS A 66 -0.97 -8.17 8.76
C LYS A 66 -1.66 -9.06 7.73
N GLN A 67 -2.66 -8.52 7.03
CA GLN A 67 -3.37 -9.26 5.97
C GLN A 67 -2.45 -9.61 4.81
N LEU A 68 -1.53 -8.72 4.42
CA LEU A 68 -0.49 -9.03 3.45
C LEU A 68 0.43 -10.16 3.95
N ALA A 69 0.91 -10.08 5.18
CA ALA A 69 1.72 -11.14 5.77
C ALA A 69 0.99 -12.50 5.89
N ASP A 70 -0.33 -12.48 6.05
CA ASP A 70 -1.16 -13.69 6.05
C ASP A 70 -1.23 -14.38 4.67
N LEU A 71 -0.79 -13.73 3.58
CA LEU A 71 -0.65 -14.31 2.24
C LEU A 71 0.72 -14.96 1.99
N ILE A 72 1.64 -14.86 2.95
CA ILE A 72 2.97 -15.46 2.89
C ILE A 72 2.94 -16.76 3.71
N GLU A 73 3.19 -17.90 3.08
CA GLU A 73 3.16 -19.20 3.76
C GLU A 73 4.35 -19.34 4.72
N ASN A 74 5.53 -18.90 4.28
CA ASN A 74 6.74 -18.91 5.10
C ASN A 74 6.84 -17.64 5.96
N GLN A 75 6.21 -17.65 7.13
CA GLN A 75 6.22 -16.48 8.03
C GLN A 75 7.57 -16.23 8.73
N ASP A 76 8.53 -17.17 8.67
CA ASP A 76 9.84 -17.02 9.31
C ASP A 76 10.68 -15.89 8.67
N VAL A 77 10.35 -15.49 7.43
CA VAL A 77 10.99 -14.39 6.71
C VAL A 77 10.25 -13.06 6.81
N VAL A 78 9.09 -13.01 7.46
CA VAL A 78 8.23 -11.81 7.49
C VAL A 78 8.37 -11.07 8.82
N ARG A 79 9.26 -10.07 8.84
CA ARG A 79 9.33 -9.12 9.96
C ARG A 79 8.30 -8.01 9.76
N ILE A 80 7.09 -8.19 10.31
CA ILE A 80 6.11 -7.09 10.41
C ILE A 80 6.60 -6.12 11.48
N SER A 81 7.43 -5.16 11.08
CA SER A 81 7.94 -4.18 12.02
C SER A 81 6.89 -3.11 12.29
N THR A 82 6.64 -2.86 13.58
CA THR A 82 6.07 -1.59 14.03
C THR A 82 7.16 -0.54 14.27
N SER A 83 8.44 -0.92 14.11
CA SER A 83 9.57 -0.07 14.51
C SER A 83 9.67 1.19 13.68
N GLU A 84 9.95 2.24 14.43
CA GLU A 84 9.78 3.63 14.10
C GLU A 84 11.08 4.19 13.53
N GLU A 85 11.61 3.62 12.45
CA GLU A 85 12.65 4.36 11.74
C GLU A 85 12.00 5.61 11.16
N ASN A 86 12.27 6.74 11.82
CA ASN A 86 12.01 8.07 11.30
C ASN A 86 13.02 8.27 10.18
N GLU A 87 12.65 7.84 8.98
CA GLU A 87 13.24 8.46 7.81
C GLU A 87 12.84 9.93 7.85
N SER A 88 13.79 10.81 8.16
CA SER A 88 13.61 12.25 8.01
C SER A 88 13.52 12.54 6.51
N SER A 89 12.36 12.27 5.91
CA SER A 89 12.13 12.58 4.52
C SER A 89 11.73 14.04 4.43
N ASN A 90 12.41 14.82 3.59
CA ASN A 90 12.03 16.19 3.24
C ASN A 90 10.74 16.25 2.38
N ILE A 91 9.90 15.22 2.45
CA ILE A 91 8.66 15.10 1.70
C ILE A 91 7.58 15.90 2.40
N SER A 92 6.84 16.70 1.63
CA SER A 92 5.70 17.44 2.15
C SER A 92 4.60 16.48 2.59
N ARG A 93 3.73 16.91 3.52
CA ARG A 93 2.55 16.14 3.92
C ARG A 93 1.75 15.61 2.73
N PHE A 94 1.49 16.46 1.73
CA PHE A 94 0.75 16.06 0.54
C PHE A 94 1.51 15.01 -0.30
N GLY A 95 2.84 15.13 -0.39
CA GLY A 95 3.67 14.11 -1.02
C GLY A 95 3.64 12.78 -0.26
N ALA A 96 3.75 12.81 1.07
CA ALA A 96 3.67 11.61 1.91
C ALA A 96 2.31 10.91 1.77
N SER A 97 1.24 11.71 1.74
CA SER A 97 -0.12 11.25 1.49
C SER A 97 -0.30 10.62 0.10
N TYR A 98 0.31 11.22 -0.92
CA TYR A 98 0.30 10.66 -2.26
C TYR A 98 0.97 9.28 -2.30
N LEU A 99 2.15 9.14 -1.68
CA LEU A 99 2.89 7.87 -1.65
C LEU A 99 2.12 6.73 -0.96
N ILE A 100 1.46 7.01 0.17
CA ILE A 100 0.64 5.98 0.83
C ILE A 100 -0.58 5.61 -0.02
N HIS A 101 -1.17 6.56 -0.75
CA HIS A 101 -2.26 6.26 -1.67
C HIS A 101 -1.83 5.35 -2.82
N GLU A 102 -0.67 5.60 -3.43
CA GLU A 102 -0.14 4.74 -4.50
C GLU A 102 0.13 3.33 -3.97
N SER A 103 0.78 3.20 -2.81
CA SER A 103 1.00 1.88 -2.20
C SER A 103 -0.32 1.15 -1.92
N LEU A 104 -1.35 1.85 -1.45
CA LEU A 104 -2.68 1.27 -1.25
C LEU A 104 -3.36 0.89 -2.58
N ASN A 105 -3.18 1.68 -3.65
CA ASN A 105 -3.68 1.36 -4.99
C ASN A 105 -3.04 0.07 -5.53
N ASP A 106 -1.72 -0.10 -5.38
CA ASP A 106 -1.02 -1.30 -5.81
C ASP A 106 -1.55 -2.54 -5.10
N ILE A 107 -1.79 -2.45 -3.78
CA ILE A 107 -2.36 -3.56 -3.01
C ILE A 107 -3.81 -3.83 -3.45
N TYR A 108 -4.59 -2.78 -3.73
CA TYR A 108 -5.96 -2.96 -4.21
C TYR A 108 -6.00 -3.70 -5.54
N LEU A 109 -5.18 -3.26 -6.51
CA LEU A 109 -5.04 -3.91 -7.81
C LEU A 109 -4.61 -5.36 -7.65
N PHE A 110 -3.52 -5.60 -6.93
CA PHE A 110 -3.01 -6.93 -6.63
C PHE A 110 -4.10 -7.82 -6.02
N SER A 111 -4.81 -7.35 -5.00
CA SER A 111 -5.83 -8.14 -4.32
C SER A 111 -6.99 -8.52 -5.26
N SER A 112 -7.34 -7.61 -6.16
CA SER A 112 -8.41 -7.82 -7.14
C SER A 112 -7.99 -8.81 -8.23
N VAL A 113 -6.77 -8.68 -8.75
CA VAL A 113 -6.21 -9.57 -9.77
C VAL A 113 -5.94 -10.97 -9.22
N MET A 114 -5.29 -11.10 -8.07
CA MET A 114 -5.04 -12.41 -7.48
C MET A 114 -6.35 -13.13 -7.16
N LYS A 115 -7.36 -12.42 -6.68
CA LYS A 115 -8.66 -13.02 -6.37
C LYS A 115 -9.38 -13.55 -7.62
N SER A 116 -9.16 -12.96 -8.80
CA SER A 116 -9.74 -13.48 -10.04
C SER A 116 -8.98 -14.69 -10.61
N LYS A 117 -7.69 -14.83 -10.28
CA LYS A 117 -6.82 -15.93 -10.73
C LYS A 117 -6.81 -17.14 -9.82
N VAL A 118 -6.95 -16.96 -8.50
CA VAL A 118 -6.95 -18.05 -7.53
C VAL A 118 -8.23 -18.87 -7.65
N MET A 119 -8.11 -20.15 -8.02
CA MET A 119 -9.24 -21.06 -8.11
C MET A 119 -9.87 -21.32 -6.74
N PRO A 120 -11.21 -21.29 -6.61
CA PRO A 120 -11.89 -21.67 -5.37
C PRO A 120 -11.64 -23.12 -5.01
N SER A 121 -11.06 -23.35 -3.84
CA SER A 121 -10.82 -24.67 -3.24
C SER A 121 -10.77 -24.57 -1.72
N GLU A 122 -10.83 -25.71 -1.01
CA GLU A 122 -10.63 -25.74 0.45
C GLU A 122 -9.25 -25.19 0.83
N SER A 123 -8.20 -25.55 0.07
CA SER A 123 -6.84 -25.05 0.29
C SER A 123 -6.72 -23.52 0.11
N ASN A 124 -7.51 -22.94 -0.80
CA ASN A 124 -7.44 -21.52 -1.14
C ASN A 124 -8.45 -20.65 -0.38
N THR A 125 -9.30 -21.24 0.46
CA THR A 125 -10.39 -20.51 1.13
C THR A 125 -9.85 -19.37 2.00
N ARG A 126 -8.75 -19.59 2.74
CA ARG A 126 -8.10 -18.55 3.55
C ARG A 126 -7.54 -17.42 2.67
N THR A 127 -6.83 -17.78 1.59
CA THR A 127 -6.24 -16.83 0.64
C THR A 127 -7.32 -15.94 0.01
N LEU A 128 -8.39 -16.53 -0.53
CA LEU A 128 -9.51 -15.80 -1.12
C LEU A 128 -10.23 -14.88 -0.13
N PHE A 129 -10.39 -15.33 1.12
CA PHE A 129 -10.94 -14.51 2.19
C PHE A 129 -10.05 -13.30 2.49
N THR A 130 -8.74 -13.51 2.65
CA THR A 130 -7.77 -12.44 2.91
C THR A 130 -7.72 -11.44 1.76
N LEU A 131 -7.66 -11.91 0.50
CA LEU A 131 -7.71 -11.05 -0.68
C LEU A 131 -8.99 -10.21 -0.73
N GLY A 132 -10.14 -10.82 -0.43
CA GLY A 132 -11.42 -10.10 -0.35
C GLY A 132 -11.49 -9.07 0.78
N LYS A 133 -10.78 -9.32 1.88
CA LYS A 133 -10.70 -8.38 3.01
C LYS A 133 -9.80 -7.19 2.69
N LEU A 134 -8.63 -7.44 2.09
CA LEU A 134 -7.70 -6.41 1.61
C LEU A 134 -8.42 -5.39 0.72
N SER A 135 -9.15 -5.83 -0.31
CA SER A 135 -9.83 -4.90 -1.23
C SER A 135 -10.85 -3.99 -0.51
N ARG A 136 -11.50 -4.47 0.55
CA ARG A 136 -12.49 -3.70 1.31
C ARG A 136 -11.84 -2.71 2.27
N ASP A 137 -10.85 -3.17 3.02
CA ASP A 137 -10.18 -2.39 4.06
C ASP A 137 -9.39 -1.24 3.42
N ILE A 138 -8.81 -1.45 2.23
CA ILE A 138 -8.10 -0.42 1.46
C ILE A 138 -9.03 0.72 1.05
N CYS A 139 -10.19 0.43 0.46
CA CYS A 139 -11.14 1.48 0.06
C CYS A 139 -11.53 2.37 1.25
N THR A 140 -11.72 1.76 2.42
CA THR A 140 -12.05 2.48 3.66
C THR A 140 -10.88 3.36 4.10
N LEU A 141 -9.69 2.78 4.13
CA LEU A 141 -8.48 3.46 4.57
C LEU A 141 -8.09 4.64 3.66
N GLN A 142 -8.22 4.48 2.34
CA GLN A 142 -7.99 5.57 1.39
C GLN A 142 -8.92 6.75 1.65
N LYS A 143 -10.20 6.49 1.95
CA LYS A 143 -11.14 7.55 2.30
C LYS A 143 -10.73 8.26 3.58
N GLU A 144 -10.36 7.52 4.63
CA GLU A 144 -9.91 8.09 5.90
C GLU A 144 -8.67 8.99 5.74
N ILE A 145 -7.69 8.53 4.95
CA ILE A 145 -6.47 9.29 4.68
C ILE A 145 -6.81 10.58 3.94
N LYS A 146 -7.61 10.48 2.87
CA LYS A 146 -8.07 11.65 2.10
C LYS A 146 -8.80 12.67 2.99
N ASP A 147 -9.79 12.22 3.76
CA ASP A 147 -10.58 13.09 4.63
C ASP A 147 -9.70 13.78 5.69
N SER A 148 -8.71 13.05 6.24
CA SER A 148 -7.76 13.60 7.21
C SER A 148 -6.88 14.71 6.60
N ILE A 149 -6.42 14.53 5.36
CA ILE A 149 -5.62 15.53 4.64
C ILE A 149 -6.46 16.76 4.31
N GLU A 150 -7.67 16.57 3.79
CA GLU A 150 -8.56 17.67 3.46
C GLU A 150 -8.91 18.50 4.69
N GLN A 151 -9.20 17.85 5.82
CA GLN A 151 -9.48 18.53 7.08
C GLN A 151 -8.27 19.34 7.55
N GLN A 152 -7.07 18.79 7.44
CA GLN A 152 -5.85 19.51 7.81
C GLN A 152 -5.55 20.68 6.87
N ALA A 153 -5.78 20.54 5.56
CA ALA A 153 -5.62 21.63 4.60
C ALA A 153 -6.55 22.80 4.92
N ARG A 154 -7.82 22.52 5.25
CA ARG A 154 -8.79 23.54 5.69
C ARG A 154 -8.34 24.23 6.97
N ASN A 155 -7.85 23.47 7.96
CA ASN A 155 -7.36 24.02 9.22
C ASN A 155 -6.10 24.89 9.07
N CYS A 156 -5.27 24.65 8.06
CA CYS A 156 -4.13 25.52 7.74
C CYS A 156 -4.57 26.84 7.09
N CYS A 157 -5.59 26.82 6.23
CA CYS A 157 -6.12 28.03 5.57
C CYS A 157 -6.94 28.94 6.50
N LEU A 158 -7.45 28.42 7.62
CA LEU A 158 -8.23 29.17 8.61
C LEU A 158 -7.37 29.88 9.68
N LYS A 159 -6.03 29.76 9.59
CA LYS A 159 -5.08 30.43 10.51
C LYS A 159 -4.51 31.75 9.95
N VAL A 160 -5.16 32.34 8.95
CA VAL A 160 -4.81 33.66 8.39
C VAL A 160 -5.81 34.71 8.87
#